data_AF-A0A2U1MKP4-F1
#
_entry.id   AF-A0A2U1MKP4-F1
#
_cell.length_a   1.000
_cell.length_b   1.000
_cell.length_c   1.000
_cell.angle_alpha   90.00
_cell.angle_beta   90.00
_cell.angle_gamma   90.00
#
_symmetry.space_group_name_H-M   'P 1'
#
loop_
_entity.id
_entity.type
_entity.pdbx_description
1 polymer ?
#
loop_
_entity_poly.entity_id
_entity_poly.type
_entity_poly.pdbx_seq_one_letter_code
_entity_poly.pdbx_strand_id
1 'polypeptide(L)'
;MSKEPPLSWVRLAISTQGVFRNLLAVKSSNYLLGRWLLLLGRFRKGGPTEAEVVSSSFKMWFFGPGFRLIVLALRVEMKPDMEIITRLRGPEFGYVSTFIILVQCALVVLKQRGNLPKGGVYIPGIFFGPTDLQELLQENGISFDIISNSGISS
;
A
#
# COMPACT_ATOMS: atom_id res chain seq x y z
N MET A 1 -38.61 -35.96 -30.47
CA MET A 1 -37.38 -36.74 -30.20
C MET A 1 -36.36 -35.79 -29.59
N SER A 2 -36.43 -35.58 -28.27
CA SER A 2 -35.56 -34.66 -27.54
C SER A 2 -34.19 -35.30 -27.33
N LYS A 3 -33.14 -34.67 -27.82
CA LYS A 3 -31.76 -35.10 -27.56
C LYS A 3 -31.41 -34.74 -26.12
N GLU A 4 -31.15 -35.76 -25.32
CA GLU A 4 -30.55 -35.62 -23.99
C GLU A 4 -29.27 -34.79 -24.09
N PRO A 5 -29.06 -33.78 -23.22
CA PRO A 5 -27.89 -32.93 -23.28
C PRO A 5 -26.61 -33.73 -22.95
N PRO A 6 -25.47 -33.46 -23.62
CA PRO A 6 -24.23 -34.19 -23.37
C PRO A 6 -23.75 -34.00 -21.92
N LEU A 7 -23.20 -35.06 -21.32
CA LEU A 7 -22.75 -35.10 -19.93
C LEU A 7 -21.74 -33.98 -19.57
N SER A 8 -21.00 -33.47 -20.56
CA SER A 8 -20.08 -32.33 -20.43
C SER A 8 -20.81 -31.00 -20.16
N TRP A 9 -21.98 -30.78 -20.75
CA TRP A 9 -22.80 -29.59 -20.53
C TRP A 9 -23.47 -29.61 -19.17
N VAL A 10 -23.91 -30.78 -18.70
CA VAL A 10 -24.45 -30.94 -17.34
C VAL A 10 -23.37 -30.62 -16.29
N ARG A 11 -22.12 -31.06 -16.53
CA ARG A 11 -20.97 -30.73 -15.67
C ARG A 11 -20.65 -29.23 -15.65
N LEU A 12 -20.74 -28.55 -16.79
CA LEU A 12 -20.52 -27.10 -16.89
C LEU A 12 -21.65 -26.30 -16.23
N ALA A 13 -22.90 -26.76 -16.33
CA ALA A 13 -24.04 -26.13 -15.68
C ALA A 13 -23.97 -26.25 -14.14
N ILE A 14 -23.55 -27.41 -13.62
CA ILE A 14 -23.37 -27.62 -12.18
C ILE A 14 -22.20 -26.79 -11.63
N SER A 15 -21.09 -26.65 -12.39
CA SER A 15 -19.95 -25.83 -11.95
C SER A 15 -20.28 -24.33 -11.94
N THR A 16 -20.99 -23.84 -12.96
CA THR A 16 -21.37 -22.42 -13.07
C THR A 16 -22.41 -22.01 -12.02
N GLN A 17 -23.38 -22.87 -11.69
CA GLN A 17 -24.32 -22.61 -10.59
C GLN A 17 -23.64 -22.64 -9.21
N GLY A 18 -22.63 -23.50 -9.02
CA GLY A 18 -21.85 -23.56 -7.77
C GLY A 18 -21.02 -22.29 -7.50
N VAL A 19 -20.44 -21.69 -8.54
CA VAL A 19 -19.66 -20.44 -8.41
C VAL A 19 -20.56 -19.24 -8.11
N PHE A 20 -21.71 -19.14 -8.77
CA PHE A 20 -22.66 -18.04 -8.54
C PHE A 20 -23.30 -18.08 -7.15
N ARG A 21 -23.57 -19.28 -6.62
CA ARG A 21 -24.11 -19.46 -5.27
C ARG A 21 -23.08 -19.15 -4.17
N ASN A 22 -21.79 -19.41 -4.42
CA ASN A 22 -20.71 -18.98 -3.52
C ASN A 22 -20.49 -17.46 -3.54
N LEU A 23 -20.59 -16.82 -4.71
CA LEU A 23 -20.43 -15.36 -4.83
C LEU A 23 -21.58 -14.59 -4.13
N LEU A 24 -22.79 -15.16 -4.11
CA LEU A 24 -23.92 -14.59 -3.37
C LEU A 24 -23.87 -14.85 -1.86
N ALA A 25 -23.26 -15.96 -1.41
CA ALA A 25 -23.06 -16.24 0.02
C ALA A 25 -22.03 -15.31 0.69
N VAL A 26 -21.12 -14.70 -0.09
CA VAL A 26 -20.16 -13.69 0.39
C VAL A 26 -20.86 -12.38 0.83
N LYS A 27 -22.07 -12.10 0.32
CA LYS A 27 -22.82 -10.90 0.74
C LYS A 27 -23.58 -11.06 2.06
N SER A 28 -23.73 -12.27 2.62
CA SER A 28 -24.67 -12.49 3.74
C SER A 28 -24.15 -13.28 4.93
N SER A 29 -22.86 -13.67 5.00
CA SER A 29 -22.36 -14.46 6.14
C SER A 29 -21.03 -13.95 6.68
N ASN A 30 -21.12 -13.29 7.84
CA ASN A 30 -20.07 -13.08 8.85
C ASN A 30 -18.72 -12.51 8.37
N TYR A 31 -18.50 -11.23 8.71
CA TYR A 31 -17.28 -10.41 8.58
C TYR A 31 -15.96 -11.03 9.08
N LEU A 32 -15.98 -12.26 9.59
CA LEU A 32 -14.84 -12.99 10.14
C LEU A 32 -14.17 -13.92 9.11
N LEU A 33 -14.91 -14.44 8.12
CA LEU A 33 -14.33 -15.39 7.15
C LEU A 33 -13.47 -14.68 6.08
N GLY A 34 -13.91 -13.50 5.62
CA GLY A 34 -13.13 -12.68 4.67
C GLY A 34 -11.82 -12.18 5.27
N ARG A 35 -11.77 -11.97 6.59
CA ARG A 35 -10.60 -11.51 7.33
C ARG A 35 -9.49 -12.57 7.42
N TRP A 36 -9.86 -13.85 7.39
CA TRP A 36 -8.92 -14.98 7.45
C TRP A 36 -8.24 -15.22 6.09
N LEU A 37 -8.98 -15.06 4.99
CA LEU A 37 -8.47 -15.25 3.63
C LEU A 37 -7.60 -14.06 3.15
N LEU A 38 -7.89 -12.84 3.59
CA LEU A 38 -7.15 -11.64 3.16
C LEU A 38 -5.80 -11.45 3.89
N LEU A 39 -5.56 -12.12 5.02
CA LEU A 39 -4.41 -11.84 5.91
C LEU A 39 -3.60 -13.08 6.33
N LEU A 40 -3.72 -14.20 5.61
CA LEU A 40 -2.93 -15.43 5.86
C LEU A 40 -2.91 -15.87 7.34
N GLY A 41 -4.01 -15.65 8.08
CA GLY A 41 -4.17 -16.12 9.47
C GLY A 41 -3.08 -15.70 10.48
N ARG A 42 -2.23 -14.71 10.17
CA ARG A 42 -1.03 -14.37 10.97
C ARG A 42 -1.30 -13.46 12.16
N PHE A 43 -2.51 -12.92 12.30
CA PHE A 43 -2.88 -12.12 13.46
C PHE A 43 -3.39 -13.02 14.58
N ARG A 44 -2.66 -13.07 15.70
CA ARG A 44 -3.10 -13.71 16.94
C ARG A 44 -4.36 -12.99 17.44
N LYS A 45 -5.33 -13.75 17.99
CA LYS A 45 -6.47 -13.19 18.73
C LYS A 45 -5.92 -12.49 19.99
N GLY A 46 -5.63 -11.20 19.89
CA GLY A 46 -5.10 -10.41 21.02
C GLY A 46 -4.29 -9.16 20.64
N GLY A 47 -3.77 -9.07 19.41
CA GLY A 47 -2.81 -8.00 19.06
C GLY A 47 -1.49 -8.11 19.84
N PRO A 48 -0.50 -7.27 19.53
CA PRO A 48 0.72 -7.17 20.33
C PRO A 48 0.43 -6.52 21.69
N THR A 49 1.23 -6.87 22.69
CA THR A 49 1.16 -6.20 24.00
C THR A 49 1.74 -4.79 23.94
N GLU A 50 1.34 -3.91 24.86
CA GLU A 50 1.81 -2.51 24.88
C GLU A 50 3.34 -2.42 24.99
N ALA A 51 3.97 -3.26 25.81
CA ALA A 51 5.43 -3.32 25.94
C ALA A 51 6.12 -3.75 24.63
N GLU A 52 5.55 -4.69 23.87
CA GLU A 52 6.05 -5.08 22.55
C GLU A 52 5.91 -3.94 21.54
N VAL A 53 4.81 -3.17 21.60
CA VAL A 53 4.62 -2.00 20.72
C VAL A 53 5.63 -0.90 21.05
N VAL A 54 5.82 -0.57 22.33
CA VAL A 54 6.74 0.49 22.76
C VAL A 54 8.20 0.15 22.46
N SER A 55 8.59 -1.12 22.60
CA SER A 55 9.98 -1.56 22.37
C SER A 55 10.32 -1.79 20.89
N SER A 56 9.31 -1.86 20.01
CA SER A 56 9.52 -2.15 18.60
C SER A 56 9.69 -0.90 17.75
N SER A 57 10.47 -1.06 16.67
CA SER A 57 10.70 -0.04 15.66
C SER A 57 10.59 -0.68 14.28
N PHE A 58 10.32 0.12 13.26
CA PHE A 58 10.32 -0.35 11.88
C PHE A 58 11.46 0.28 11.09
N LYS A 59 11.89 -0.47 10.07
CA LYS A 59 12.78 -0.01 9.02
C LYS A 59 12.24 -0.52 7.70
N MET A 60 12.02 0.39 6.75
CA MET A 60 11.56 0.08 5.41
C MET A 60 12.54 0.67 4.39
N TRP A 61 12.81 -0.08 3.33
CA TRP A 61 13.72 0.31 2.26
C TRP A 61 12.93 0.51 0.97
N PHE A 62 13.19 1.59 0.28
CA PHE A 62 12.63 1.89 -1.03
C PHE A 62 13.75 1.92 -2.06
N PHE A 63 13.52 1.26 -3.19
CA PHE A 63 14.44 1.16 -4.30
C PHE A 63 13.78 1.82 -5.51
N GLY A 64 14.35 2.93 -5.97
CA GLY A 64 13.83 3.73 -7.08
C GLY A 64 14.82 3.75 -8.24
N PRO A 65 14.68 2.88 -9.26
CA PRO A 65 15.43 3.02 -10.49
C PRO A 65 14.94 4.25 -11.28
N GLY A 66 15.87 5.01 -11.86
CA GLY A 66 15.57 6.25 -12.58
C GLY A 66 16.59 6.58 -13.66
N PHE A 67 16.40 7.74 -14.28
CA PHE A 67 17.27 8.26 -15.34
C PHE A 67 17.95 9.55 -14.91
N ARG A 68 19.26 9.68 -15.14
CA ARG A 68 20.01 10.91 -14.85
C ARG A 68 19.59 12.09 -15.72
N LEU A 69 19.29 11.80 -16.99
CA LEU A 69 18.90 12.80 -17.99
C LEU A 69 17.48 12.56 -18.46
N ILE A 70 16.66 13.61 -18.44
CA ILE A 70 15.26 13.58 -18.91
C ILE A 70 15.18 13.12 -20.37
N VAL A 71 16.19 13.45 -21.19
CA VAL A 71 16.28 13.02 -22.59
C VAL A 71 16.36 11.49 -22.73
N LEU A 72 16.96 10.79 -21.75
CA LEU A 72 17.02 9.33 -21.72
C LEU A 72 15.66 8.73 -21.32
N ALA A 73 14.94 9.38 -20.40
CA ALA A 73 13.60 8.96 -19.99
C ALA A 73 12.55 9.03 -21.12
N LEU A 74 12.77 9.90 -22.12
CA LEU A 74 11.91 10.01 -23.31
C LEU A 74 12.21 8.95 -24.38
N ARG A 75 13.32 8.22 -24.26
CA ARG A 75 13.67 7.12 -25.18
C ARG A 75 13.13 5.82 -24.62
N VAL A 76 12.10 5.29 -25.29
CA VAL A 76 11.32 4.10 -24.88
C VAL A 76 12.17 2.84 -24.62
N GLU A 77 13.39 2.77 -25.16
CA GLU A 77 14.24 1.57 -25.14
C GLU A 77 15.44 1.63 -24.17
N MET A 78 15.66 2.75 -23.46
CA MET A 78 16.82 2.84 -22.55
C MET A 78 16.49 2.31 -21.15
N LYS A 79 17.40 1.51 -20.59
CA LYS A 79 17.34 1.05 -19.20
C LYS A 79 17.66 2.20 -18.24
N PRO A 80 17.06 2.24 -17.04
CA PRO A 80 17.44 3.18 -15.98
C PRO A 80 18.95 3.12 -15.73
N ASP A 81 19.62 4.29 -15.69
CA ASP A 81 21.07 4.42 -15.47
C ASP A 81 21.41 4.85 -14.03
N MET A 82 20.41 4.89 -13.16
CA MET A 82 20.52 5.39 -11.80
C MET A 82 19.59 4.62 -10.86
N GLU A 83 20.02 4.44 -9.62
CA GLU A 83 19.19 3.91 -8.54
C GLU A 83 19.30 4.81 -7.32
N ILE A 84 18.14 5.17 -6.76
CA ILE A 84 18.03 5.87 -5.50
C ILE A 84 17.51 4.88 -4.47
N ILE A 85 18.29 4.62 -3.43
CA ILE A 85 17.85 3.81 -2.29
C ILE A 85 17.57 4.74 -1.13
N THR A 86 16.32 4.74 -0.66
CA THR A 86 15.92 5.47 0.53
C THR A 86 15.50 4.52 1.64
N ARG A 87 15.68 4.98 2.87
CA ARG A 87 15.36 4.21 4.07
C ARG A 87 14.46 5.04 4.97
N LEU A 88 13.32 4.46 5.32
CA LEU A 88 12.38 4.99 6.28
C LEU A 88 12.55 4.25 7.61
N ARG A 89 12.54 4.98 8.73
CA ARG A 89 12.49 4.38 10.07
C ARG A 89 11.54 5.14 10.97
N GLY A 90 11.04 4.47 11.99
CA GLY A 90 10.26 5.09 13.05
C GLY A 90 9.83 4.08 14.11
N PRO A 91 8.95 4.48 15.05
CA PRO A 91 8.38 3.60 16.07
C PRO A 91 7.46 2.57 15.43
N GLU A 92 7.00 1.56 16.17
CA GLU A 92 6.14 0.48 15.65
C GLU A 92 5.17 0.90 14.51
N PHE A 93 5.22 0.17 13.39
CA PHE A 93 4.60 0.57 12.12
C PHE A 93 3.06 0.50 12.16
N GLY A 94 2.52 -0.56 12.76
CA GLY A 94 1.10 -0.91 12.70
C GLY A 94 0.20 -0.01 13.55
N TYR A 95 0.72 0.56 14.63
CA TYR A 95 -0.02 1.39 15.57
C TYR A 95 0.59 2.78 15.61
N VAL A 96 1.77 2.93 16.21
CA VAL A 96 2.31 4.25 16.57
C VAL A 96 2.58 5.11 15.34
N SER A 97 3.36 4.60 14.38
CA SER A 97 3.72 5.35 13.18
C SER A 97 2.53 5.68 12.30
N THR A 98 1.58 4.75 12.15
CA THR A 98 0.37 4.99 11.35
C THR A 98 -0.47 6.13 11.95
N PHE A 99 -0.61 6.18 13.28
CA PHE A 99 -1.30 7.29 13.95
C PHE A 99 -0.57 8.62 13.79
N ILE A 100 0.77 8.64 13.93
CA ILE A 100 1.57 9.83 13.68
C ILE A 100 1.31 10.36 12.26
N ILE A 101 1.38 9.49 11.24
CA ILE A 101 1.15 9.87 9.85
C ILE A 101 -0.25 10.44 9.64
N LEU A 102 -1.29 9.80 10.19
CA LEU A 102 -2.67 10.28 10.05
C LEU A 102 -2.88 11.65 10.69
N VAL A 103 -2.34 11.87 11.89
CA VAL A 103 -2.44 13.15 12.59
C VAL A 103 -1.70 14.24 11.83
N GLN A 104 -0.46 13.99 11.36
CA GLN A 104 0.28 14.98 10.59
C GLN A 104 -0.40 15.31 9.26
N CYS A 105 -0.92 14.31 8.54
CA CYS A 105 -1.73 14.53 7.35
C CYS A 105 -2.95 15.42 7.62
N ALA A 106 -3.67 15.17 8.72
CA ALA A 106 -4.82 15.99 9.09
C ALA A 106 -4.41 17.43 9.43
N LEU A 107 -3.30 17.63 10.15
CA LEU A 107 -2.79 18.96 10.48
C LEU A 107 -2.39 19.74 9.23
N VAL A 108 -1.72 19.11 8.27
CA VAL A 108 -1.36 19.72 6.98
C VAL A 108 -2.62 20.12 6.21
N VAL A 109 -3.63 19.24 6.15
CA VAL A 109 -4.91 19.54 5.48
C VAL A 109 -5.60 20.75 6.09
N LEU A 110 -5.57 20.88 7.41
CA LEU A 110 -6.21 21.99 8.13
C LEU A 110 -5.41 23.30 8.00
N LYS A 111 -4.09 23.26 8.19
CA LYS A 111 -3.22 24.45 8.21
C LYS A 111 -2.93 24.99 6.81
N GLN A 112 -2.79 24.11 5.82
CA GLN A 112 -2.33 24.45 4.47
C GLN A 112 -3.40 24.21 3.42
N ARG A 113 -4.68 24.27 3.79
CA ARG A 113 -5.79 23.98 2.88
C ARG A 113 -5.74 24.79 1.57
N GLY A 114 -5.24 26.02 1.63
CA GLY A 114 -5.08 26.91 0.47
C GLY A 114 -4.06 26.43 -0.56
N ASN A 115 -3.04 25.67 -0.12
CA ASN A 115 -1.97 25.15 -0.99
C ASN A 115 -2.31 23.77 -1.58
N LEU A 116 -3.42 23.16 -1.13
CA LEU A 116 -3.82 21.82 -1.52
C LEU A 116 -4.87 21.83 -2.65
N PRO A 117 -4.88 20.79 -3.51
CA PRO A 117 -5.92 20.62 -4.52
C PRO A 117 -7.34 20.64 -3.93
N LYS A 118 -8.29 21.21 -4.67
CA LYS A 118 -9.70 21.33 -4.27
C LYS A 118 -10.55 20.24 -4.91
N GLY A 119 -11.11 19.35 -4.08
CA GLY A 119 -12.02 18.29 -4.48
C GLY A 119 -11.32 17.12 -5.21
N GLY A 120 -11.95 15.94 -5.23
CA GLY A 120 -11.37 14.74 -5.85
C GLY A 120 -10.62 13.81 -4.88
N VAL A 121 -10.07 12.72 -5.40
CA VAL A 121 -9.29 11.71 -4.67
C VAL A 121 -7.87 11.71 -5.23
N TYR A 122 -6.89 11.92 -4.36
CA TYR A 122 -5.49 12.04 -4.75
C TYR A 122 -4.62 11.00 -4.05
N ILE A 123 -3.56 10.59 -4.73
CA ILE A 123 -2.50 9.80 -4.14
C ILE A 123 -1.67 10.72 -3.21
N PRO A 124 -1.28 10.27 -2.01
CA PRO A 124 -0.56 11.08 -1.03
C PRO A 124 0.67 11.79 -1.59
N GLY A 125 1.45 11.15 -2.47
CA GLY A 125 2.65 11.76 -3.06
C GLY A 125 2.37 13.03 -3.89
N ILE A 126 1.24 13.06 -4.61
CA ILE A 126 0.83 14.25 -5.37
C ILE A 126 0.19 15.27 -4.44
N PHE A 127 -0.61 14.80 -3.48
CA PHE A 127 -1.39 15.65 -2.60
C PHE A 127 -0.53 16.40 -1.58
N PHE A 128 0.42 15.72 -0.95
CA PHE A 128 1.30 16.28 0.10
C PHE A 128 2.68 16.68 -0.43
N GLY A 129 3.01 16.39 -1.69
CA GLY A 129 4.27 16.79 -2.32
C GLY A 129 4.63 18.28 -2.16
N PRO A 130 3.68 19.23 -2.26
CA PRO A 130 3.99 20.66 -2.08
C PRO A 130 3.90 21.14 -0.62
N THR A 131 3.87 20.25 0.37
CA THR A 131 3.68 20.56 1.80
C THR A 131 4.90 20.22 2.64
N ASP A 132 4.93 20.68 3.88
CA ASP A 132 5.95 20.37 4.89
C ASP A 132 5.71 19.04 5.64
N LEU A 133 4.90 18.14 5.06
CA LEU A 133 4.53 16.89 5.74
C LEU A 133 5.76 16.05 6.10
N GLN A 134 6.78 16.01 5.26
CA GLN A 134 7.98 15.21 5.52
C GLN A 134 8.73 15.71 6.76
N GLU A 135 8.90 17.02 6.90
CA GLU A 135 9.53 17.66 8.05
C GLU A 135 8.75 17.39 9.33
N LEU A 136 7.42 17.55 9.28
CA LEU A 136 6.54 17.25 10.41
C LEU A 136 6.64 15.79 10.85
N LEU A 137 6.74 14.85 9.91
CA LEU A 137 6.93 13.44 10.23
C LEU A 137 8.30 13.19 10.88
N GLN A 138 9.36 13.87 10.42
CA GLN A 138 10.69 13.80 11.01
C GLN A 138 10.72 14.32 12.45
N GLU A 139 10.11 15.48 12.71
CA GLU A 139 9.99 16.05 14.06
C GLU A 139 9.22 15.13 15.01
N ASN A 140 8.31 14.31 14.50
CA ASN A 140 7.51 13.36 15.26
C ASN A 140 8.06 11.93 15.25
N GLY A 141 9.33 11.74 14.92
CA GLY A 141 10.05 10.48 15.11
C GLY A 141 10.07 9.52 13.91
N ILE A 142 9.69 9.99 12.72
CA ILE A 142 9.80 9.22 11.47
C ILE A 142 10.92 9.78 10.60
N SER A 143 12.06 9.08 10.55
CA SER A 143 13.25 9.55 9.83
C SER A 143 13.31 9.00 8.39
N PHE A 144 13.74 9.86 7.46
CA PHE A 144 13.95 9.54 6.05
C PHE A 144 15.45 9.73 5.74
N ASP A 145 16.12 8.66 5.31
CA ASP A 145 17.52 8.73 4.87
C ASP A 145 17.62 8.39 3.38
N ILE A 146 18.52 9.08 2.68
CA ILE A 146 18.99 8.66 1.37
C ILE A 146 20.27 7.86 1.60
N ILE A 147 20.28 6.59 1.18
CA ILE A 147 21.38 5.66 1.46
C ILE A 147 22.35 5.59 0.29
N SER A 148 21.82 5.55 -0.93
CA SER A 148 22.64 5.62 -2.12
C SER A 148 21.95 6.47 -3.18
N ASN A 149 22.80 7.17 -3.91
CA ASN A 149 22.43 7.91 -5.09
C ASN A 149 23.49 7.68 -6.17
N SER A 150 23.57 6.44 -6.64
CA SER A 150 24.66 5.97 -7.51
C SER A 150 24.15 5.70 -8.93
N GLY A 151 25.02 5.95 -9.91
CA GLY A 151 24.79 5.46 -11.26
C GLY A 151 24.89 3.95 -11.27
N ILE A 152 23.98 3.29 -11.97
CA ILE A 152 24.05 1.85 -12.20
C ILE A 152 25.19 1.65 -13.20
N SER A 153 26.37 1.26 -12.71
CA SER A 153 27.48 0.86 -13.60
C SER A 153 27.12 -0.46 -14.25
N SER A 154 26.81 -0.41 -15.54
CA SER A 154 26.63 -1.57 -16.42
C SER A 154 27.94 -2.26 -16.73
#